data_AF-A0A960TIY2-F1
#
_entry.id   AF-A0A960TIY2-F1
#
_cell.length_a   1.000
_cell.length_b   1.000
_cell.length_c   1.000
_cell.angle_alpha   90.00
_cell.angle_beta   90.00
_cell.angle_gamma   90.00
#
_symmetry.space_group_name_H-M   'P 1'
#
loop_
_entity.id
_entity.type
_entity.pdbx_description
1 polymer ?
#
loop_
_entity_poly.entity_id
_entity_poly.type
_entity_poly.pdbx_seq_one_letter_code
_entity_poly.pdbx_strand_id
1 'polypeptide(L)'
;MKSIYFLKFTLIVLANLIFINCASGPVGGIIYTKVDYPGMFNETNSVFPEKYSEGCETSYLGLYNSGDAGAGSIAMKAGIDRIAIIDYYIESILIIAYRKHCTIVYGEVFKEPKPETEVQSEKKENESSELETDEDEEPGEQL
;
A
#
# COMPACT_ATOMS: atom_id res chain seq x y z
N MET A 1 -23.98 -54.31 -4.82
CA MET A 1 -23.30 -53.68 -5.97
C MET A 1 -23.52 -52.16 -6.04
N LYS A 2 -24.75 -51.62 -5.87
CA LYS A 2 -25.02 -50.16 -5.90
C LYS A 2 -24.26 -49.34 -4.84
N SER A 3 -24.08 -49.90 -3.63
CA SER A 3 -23.32 -49.26 -2.53
C SER A 3 -21.84 -49.02 -2.87
N ILE A 4 -21.22 -49.89 -3.66
CA ILE A 4 -19.82 -49.72 -4.12
C ILE A 4 -19.67 -48.54 -5.08
N TYR A 5 -20.64 -48.32 -5.96
CA TYR A 5 -20.64 -47.16 -6.86
C TYR A 5 -20.90 -45.86 -6.09
N PHE A 6 -21.78 -45.91 -5.08
CA PHE A 6 -22.05 -44.77 -4.21
C PHE A 6 -20.81 -44.37 -3.40
N LEU A 7 -20.09 -45.33 -2.80
CA LEU A 7 -18.85 -45.07 -2.07
C LEU A 7 -17.76 -44.47 -2.97
N LYS A 8 -17.59 -45.01 -4.18
CA LYS A 8 -16.63 -44.47 -5.17
C LYS A 8 -16.99 -43.05 -5.61
N PHE A 9 -18.27 -42.77 -5.81
CA PHE A 9 -18.75 -41.45 -6.19
C PHE A 9 -18.46 -40.41 -5.09
N THR A 10 -18.75 -40.73 -3.83
CA THR A 10 -18.45 -39.85 -2.68
C THR A 10 -16.94 -39.60 -2.55
N LEU A 11 -16.11 -40.62 -2.78
CA LEU A 11 -14.65 -40.50 -2.68
C LEU A 11 -14.06 -39.64 -3.80
N ILE A 12 -14.63 -39.72 -5.02
CA ILE A 12 -14.25 -38.85 -6.14
C ILE A 12 -14.66 -37.39 -5.86
N VAL A 13 -15.87 -37.15 -5.35
CA VAL A 13 -16.31 -35.78 -4.99
C VAL A 13 -15.42 -35.20 -3.90
N LEU A 14 -15.11 -35.98 -2.85
CA LEU A 14 -14.24 -35.55 -1.75
C LEU A 14 -12.80 -35.28 -2.21
N ALA A 15 -12.27 -36.07 -3.15
CA ALA A 15 -10.94 -35.85 -3.70
C ALA A 15 -10.84 -34.54 -4.52
N ASN A 16 -11.90 -34.15 -5.22
CA ASN A 16 -11.93 -32.90 -6.00
C ASN A 16 -12.02 -31.64 -5.11
N LEU A 17 -12.58 -31.75 -3.89
CA LEU A 17 -12.65 -30.64 -2.93
C LEU A 17 -11.29 -30.19 -2.39
N ILE A 18 -10.27 -31.05 -2.47
CA ILE A 18 -8.92 -30.75 -1.94
C ILE A 18 -8.13 -29.86 -2.90
N PHE A 19 -8.46 -29.86 -4.20
CA PHE A 19 -7.75 -29.08 -5.22
C PHE A 19 -8.21 -27.62 -5.35
N ILE A 20 -9.18 -27.16 -4.54
CA ILE A 20 -9.78 -25.82 -4.67
C ILE A 20 -9.02 -24.74 -3.86
N ASN A 21 -7.98 -25.08 -3.11
CA ASN A 21 -7.28 -24.13 -2.21
C ASN A 21 -5.93 -23.63 -2.73
N CYS A 22 -5.86 -23.24 -4.00
CA CYS A 22 -4.77 -22.37 -4.48
C CYS A 22 -5.25 -20.90 -4.47
N ALA A 23 -5.53 -20.37 -3.29
CA ALA A 23 -5.89 -18.95 -3.13
C ALA A 23 -4.66 -18.16 -2.72
N SER A 24 -4.05 -17.44 -3.67
CA SER A 24 -3.03 -16.42 -3.43
C SER A 24 -3.72 -15.11 -3.06
N GLY A 25 -3.91 -14.88 -1.76
CA GLY A 25 -4.53 -13.66 -1.24
C GLY A 25 -4.39 -13.58 0.28
N PRO A 26 -4.80 -12.45 0.89
CA PRO A 26 -4.80 -12.32 2.35
C PRO A 26 -5.62 -13.45 2.99
N VAL A 27 -5.07 -14.05 4.05
CA VAL A 27 -5.70 -15.17 4.77
C VAL A 27 -6.97 -14.64 5.44
N GLY A 28 -8.12 -15.09 4.95
CA GLY A 28 -9.45 -14.70 5.46
C GLY A 28 -10.19 -15.88 6.10
N GLY A 29 -11.11 -15.57 7.01
CA GLY A 29 -12.07 -16.52 7.57
C GLY A 29 -13.23 -16.82 6.63
N ILE A 30 -13.80 -18.03 6.75
CA ILE A 30 -14.91 -18.49 5.88
C ILE A 30 -16.23 -17.76 6.21
N ILE A 31 -16.50 -17.50 7.49
CA ILE A 31 -17.77 -16.93 7.97
C ILE A 31 -17.73 -15.41 7.95
N TYR A 32 -16.65 -14.84 8.47
CA TYR A 32 -16.47 -13.40 8.54
C TYR A 32 -14.98 -13.10 8.42
N THR A 33 -14.65 -12.09 7.64
CA THR A 33 -13.30 -11.54 7.53
C THR A 33 -13.42 -10.03 7.60
N LYS A 34 -12.58 -9.42 8.43
CA LYS A 34 -12.35 -7.99 8.45
C LYS A 34 -10.88 -7.77 8.75
N VAL A 35 -10.10 -7.44 7.72
CA VAL A 35 -8.65 -7.32 7.82
C VAL A 35 -8.15 -6.16 6.96
N ASP A 36 -7.21 -5.42 7.53
CA ASP A 36 -6.34 -4.50 6.82
C ASP A 36 -5.05 -5.24 6.47
N TYR A 37 -4.55 -5.03 5.25
CA TYR A 37 -3.28 -5.61 4.83
C TYR A 37 -2.49 -4.63 3.96
N PRO A 38 -1.16 -4.60 4.12
CA PRO A 38 -0.32 -3.71 3.37
C PRO A 38 -0.29 -4.13 1.90
N GLY A 39 -0.31 -3.14 1.02
CA GLY A 39 -0.09 -3.35 -0.40
C GLY A 39 1.34 -3.02 -0.79
N MET A 40 1.48 -1.99 -1.62
CA MET A 40 2.77 -1.54 -2.15
C MET A 40 3.16 -0.21 -1.52
N PHE A 41 4.45 -0.03 -1.28
CA PHE A 41 5.01 1.25 -0.85
C PHE A 41 6.15 1.65 -1.79
N ASN A 42 6.46 2.95 -1.82
CA ASN A 42 7.60 3.45 -2.56
C ASN A 42 8.90 3.11 -1.80
N GLU A 43 9.68 2.16 -2.33
CA GLU A 43 10.93 1.69 -1.71
C GLU A 43 11.98 2.80 -1.53
N THR A 44 11.97 3.81 -2.42
CA THR A 44 12.91 4.93 -2.35
C THR A 44 12.55 5.94 -1.28
N ASN A 45 11.36 5.84 -0.67
CA ASN A 45 10.82 6.77 0.33
C ASN A 45 10.92 8.26 -0.09
N SER A 46 10.86 8.50 -1.40
CA SER A 46 11.00 9.81 -2.03
C SER A 46 9.69 10.60 -2.11
N VAL A 47 8.59 9.97 -1.69
CA VAL A 47 7.23 10.51 -1.78
C VAL A 47 6.60 10.41 -0.40
N PHE A 48 6.20 11.55 0.16
CA PHE A 48 5.58 11.63 1.48
C PHE A 48 4.06 11.47 1.41
N PRO A 49 3.43 10.74 2.35
CA PRO A 49 1.98 10.60 2.41
C PRO A 49 1.32 11.89 2.92
N GLU A 50 1.11 12.88 2.04
CA GLU A 50 0.47 14.17 2.40
C GLU A 50 -1.06 14.12 2.31
N LYS A 51 -1.60 13.36 1.37
CA LYS A 51 -3.03 13.20 1.13
C LYS A 51 -3.43 11.74 1.08
N TYR A 52 -4.63 11.50 1.58
CA TYR A 52 -5.28 10.20 1.64
C TYR A 52 -6.53 10.19 0.76
N SER A 53 -6.77 9.06 0.10
CA SER A 53 -8.04 8.79 -0.56
C SER A 53 -8.32 7.29 -0.57
N GLU A 54 -9.60 6.93 -0.48
CA GLU A 54 -10.06 5.54 -0.58
C GLU A 54 -11.06 5.36 -1.72
N GLY A 55 -11.12 4.15 -2.24
CA GLY A 55 -12.16 3.71 -3.17
C GLY A 55 -12.45 2.24 -2.94
N CYS A 56 -13.74 1.89 -2.96
CA CYS A 56 -14.20 0.56 -2.65
C CYS A 56 -15.00 -0.04 -3.79
N GLU A 57 -14.85 -1.35 -3.94
CA GLU A 57 -15.74 -2.21 -4.70
C GLU A 57 -16.48 -3.17 -3.77
N THR A 58 -17.70 -3.49 -4.15
CA THR A 58 -18.57 -4.44 -3.45
C THR A 58 -18.97 -5.55 -4.41
N SER A 59 -18.89 -6.78 -3.93
CA SER A 59 -19.27 -8.00 -4.62
C SER A 59 -20.40 -8.68 -3.87
N TYR A 60 -21.47 -8.98 -4.60
CA TYR A 60 -22.65 -9.67 -4.11
C TYR A 60 -22.69 -11.07 -4.71
N LEU A 61 -22.73 -12.08 -3.84
CA LEU A 61 -22.81 -13.51 -4.19
C LEU A 61 -21.65 -14.02 -5.07
N GLY A 62 -20.58 -13.22 -5.27
CA GLY A 62 -19.57 -13.48 -6.29
C GLY A 62 -20.11 -13.40 -7.73
N LEU A 63 -21.30 -12.85 -7.93
CA LEU A 63 -22.00 -12.76 -9.22
C LEU A 63 -22.00 -11.36 -9.80
N TYR A 64 -22.11 -10.35 -8.92
CA TYR A 64 -22.23 -8.96 -9.32
C TYR A 64 -21.26 -8.11 -8.52
N ASN A 65 -20.42 -7.34 -9.22
CA ASN A 65 -19.48 -6.40 -8.62
C ASN A 65 -19.80 -4.98 -9.05
N SER A 66 -19.69 -4.04 -8.12
CA SER A 66 -19.89 -2.61 -8.37
C SER A 66 -18.98 -1.76 -7.49
N GLY A 67 -18.41 -0.71 -8.08
CA GLY A 67 -17.53 0.24 -7.40
C GLY A 67 -16.25 0.52 -8.19
N ASP A 68 -15.35 1.26 -7.56
CA ASP A 68 -14.05 1.64 -8.12
C ASP A 68 -13.00 1.58 -7.01
N ALA A 69 -12.17 0.53 -7.05
CA ALA A 69 -11.07 0.30 -6.13
C ALA A 69 -9.70 0.48 -6.83
N GLY A 70 -9.65 1.15 -7.99
CA GLY A 70 -8.41 1.35 -8.73
C GLY A 70 -7.50 2.39 -8.06
N ALA A 71 -6.27 2.03 -7.70
CA ALA A 71 -5.35 2.97 -7.05
C ALA A 71 -5.14 4.25 -7.90
N GLY A 72 -5.00 4.11 -9.22
CA GLY A 72 -4.84 5.26 -10.13
C GLY A 72 -6.10 6.12 -10.27
N SER A 73 -7.29 5.51 -10.40
CA SER A 73 -8.56 6.25 -10.51
C SER A 73 -8.86 7.01 -9.22
N ILE A 74 -8.61 6.39 -8.06
CA ILE A 74 -8.72 7.01 -6.74
C ILE A 74 -7.73 8.17 -6.62
N ALA A 75 -6.45 7.95 -6.94
CA ALA A 75 -5.40 8.98 -6.88
C ALA A 75 -5.74 10.20 -7.74
N MET A 76 -6.13 9.98 -9.00
CA MET A 76 -6.48 11.07 -9.92
C MET A 76 -7.69 11.87 -9.43
N LYS A 77 -8.76 11.21 -8.98
CA LYS A 77 -9.96 11.88 -8.42
C LYS A 77 -9.63 12.70 -7.18
N ALA A 78 -8.64 12.24 -6.41
CA ALA A 78 -8.15 12.92 -5.23
C ALA A 78 -7.05 13.97 -5.54
N GLY A 79 -6.58 14.12 -6.77
CA GLY A 79 -5.48 15.04 -7.10
C GLY A 79 -4.15 14.65 -6.45
N ILE A 80 -3.91 13.37 -6.25
CA ILE A 80 -2.62 12.81 -5.83
C ILE A 80 -1.79 12.61 -7.10
N ASP A 81 -0.61 13.23 -7.15
CA ASP A 81 0.30 13.17 -8.30
C ASP A 81 1.30 12.02 -8.15
N ARG A 82 1.85 11.86 -6.95
CA ARG A 82 2.80 10.78 -6.62
C ARG A 82 2.28 9.93 -5.49
N ILE A 83 2.19 8.62 -5.73
CA ILE A 83 1.73 7.65 -4.73
C ILE A 83 2.90 7.21 -3.84
N ALA A 84 2.72 7.32 -2.52
CA ALA A 84 3.67 6.85 -1.51
C ALA A 84 3.36 5.41 -1.09
N ILE A 85 2.10 5.14 -0.74
CA ILE A 85 1.66 3.87 -0.15
C ILE A 85 0.29 3.52 -0.71
N ILE A 86 0.09 2.23 -0.98
CA ILE A 86 -1.19 1.62 -1.32
C ILE A 86 -1.46 0.54 -0.28
N ASP A 87 -2.51 0.72 0.49
CA ASP A 87 -3.00 -0.28 1.46
C ASP A 87 -4.36 -0.81 1.02
N TYR A 88 -4.77 -1.92 1.61
CA TYR A 88 -6.04 -2.55 1.31
C TYR A 88 -6.81 -2.92 2.56
N TYR A 89 -8.14 -2.81 2.46
CA TYR A 89 -9.08 -3.25 3.47
C TYR A 89 -10.07 -4.24 2.85
N ILE A 90 -10.25 -5.40 3.48
CA ILE A 90 -11.26 -6.38 3.09
C ILE A 90 -12.24 -6.61 4.21
N GLU A 91 -13.51 -6.60 3.85
CA GLU A 91 -14.61 -7.08 4.67
C GLU A 91 -15.44 -8.10 3.90
N SER A 92 -15.69 -9.27 4.47
CA SER A 92 -16.56 -10.27 3.85
C SER A 92 -17.42 -10.98 4.87
N ILE A 93 -18.68 -11.22 4.50
CA ILE A 93 -19.64 -11.99 5.28
C ILE A 93 -20.02 -13.20 4.45
N LEU A 94 -19.70 -14.39 4.96
CA LEU A 94 -19.74 -15.67 4.26
C LEU A 94 -18.98 -15.55 2.94
N ILE A 95 -17.81 -16.16 2.81
CA ILE A 95 -16.83 -15.98 1.70
C ILE A 95 -17.38 -15.74 0.27
N ILE A 96 -18.58 -16.21 -0.05
CA ILE A 96 -19.28 -16.00 -1.33
C ILE A 96 -20.38 -14.91 -1.26
N ALA A 97 -21.10 -14.73 -0.15
CA ALA A 97 -22.34 -13.94 -0.11
C ALA A 97 -22.11 -12.44 -0.25
N TYR A 98 -21.15 -11.88 0.48
CA TYR A 98 -20.83 -10.46 0.42
C TYR A 98 -19.33 -10.24 0.63
N ARG A 99 -18.72 -9.45 -0.24
CA ARG A 99 -17.33 -9.00 -0.10
C ARG A 99 -17.24 -7.52 -0.43
N LYS A 100 -16.53 -6.77 0.39
CA LYS A 100 -16.14 -5.37 0.17
C LYS A 100 -14.63 -5.33 0.17
N HIS A 101 -14.06 -4.80 -0.90
CA HIS A 101 -12.63 -4.59 -1.05
C HIS A 101 -12.41 -3.09 -1.26
N CYS A 102 -11.55 -2.50 -0.44
CA CYS A 102 -11.20 -1.10 -0.53
C CYS A 102 -9.71 -0.97 -0.76
N THR A 103 -9.35 -0.09 -1.68
CA THR A 103 -7.99 0.35 -1.92
C THR A 103 -7.83 1.72 -1.30
N ILE A 104 -6.78 1.85 -0.53
CA ILE A 104 -6.41 3.05 0.19
C ILE A 104 -5.13 3.58 -0.42
N VAL A 105 -5.12 4.83 -0.83
CA VAL A 105 -3.97 5.47 -1.47
C VAL A 105 -3.53 6.65 -0.65
N TYR A 106 -2.23 6.66 -0.35
CA TYR A 106 -1.55 7.79 0.27
C TYR A 106 -0.52 8.35 -0.71
N GLY A 107 -0.40 9.67 -0.79
CA GLY A 107 0.57 10.28 -1.68
C GLY A 107 0.64 11.79 -1.58
N GLU A 108 1.53 12.36 -2.37
CA GLU A 108 1.73 13.79 -2.47
C GLU A 108 0.71 14.42 -3.42
N VAL A 109 0.21 15.59 -3.04
CA VAL A 109 -0.62 16.39 -3.93
C VAL A 109 0.23 17.11 -4.96
N PHE A 110 -0.38 17.42 -6.09
CA PHE A 110 0.19 18.40 -7.01
C PHE A 110 0.28 19.75 -6.28
N LYS A 111 1.45 20.07 -5.74
CA LYS A 111 1.76 21.43 -5.31
C LYS A 111 2.03 22.21 -6.59
N GLU A 112 1.18 23.21 -6.89
CA GLU A 112 1.59 24.24 -7.83
C GLU A 112 2.99 24.73 -7.42
N PRO A 113 3.90 25.00 -8.37
CA PRO A 113 5.24 25.45 -8.04
C PRO A 113 5.11 26.68 -7.14
N LYS A 114 5.57 26.53 -5.90
CA LYS A 114 5.63 27.63 -4.93
C LYS A 114 6.43 28.74 -5.62
N PRO A 115 5.92 29.99 -5.69
CA PRO A 115 6.66 31.07 -6.32
C PRO A 115 8.06 31.15 -5.70
N GLU A 116 9.09 31.26 -6.55
CA GLU A 116 10.53 31.15 -6.26
C GLU A 116 11.06 32.12 -5.17
N THR A 117 10.20 32.92 -4.56
CA THR A 117 10.58 34.01 -3.65
C THR A 117 11.02 33.55 -2.25
N GLU A 118 10.85 32.27 -1.88
CA GLU A 118 11.25 31.77 -0.56
C GLU A 118 12.51 30.88 -0.55
N VAL A 119 13.17 30.68 -1.69
CA VAL A 119 14.41 29.87 -1.77
C VAL A 119 15.66 30.66 -1.34
N GLN A 120 15.56 31.98 -1.16
CA GLN A 120 16.73 32.81 -0.82
C GLN A 120 17.00 33.01 0.68
N SER A 121 16.14 32.59 1.61
CA SER A 121 16.40 32.79 3.04
C SER A 121 17.16 31.63 3.72
N GLU A 122 17.12 30.41 3.18
CA GLU A 122 17.79 29.25 3.80
C GLU A 122 19.26 29.08 3.36
N LYS A 123 19.67 29.69 2.24
CA LYS A 123 21.06 29.61 1.76
C LYS A 123 22.02 30.53 2.53
N LYS A 124 21.51 31.48 3.32
CA LYS A 124 22.34 32.48 4.01
C LYS A 124 22.83 32.06 5.40
N GLU A 125 22.32 30.94 5.94
CA GLU A 125 22.71 30.47 7.28
C GLU A 125 23.81 29.39 7.24
N ASN A 126 24.07 28.81 6.06
CA ASN A 126 25.08 27.75 5.89
C ASN A 126 26.42 28.26 5.31
N GLU A 127 26.58 29.57 5.11
CA GLU A 127 27.79 30.22 4.59
C GLU A 127 28.39 31.18 5.64
N SER A 128 28.36 30.78 6.91
CA SER A 128 28.98 31.53 8.02
C SER A 128 29.72 30.64 9.02
N SER A 129 30.06 29.40 8.65
CA SER A 129 30.78 28.44 9.52
C SER A 129 32.20 28.10 9.05
N GLU A 130 32.69 28.68 7.95
CA GLU A 130 34.06 28.46 7.47
C GLU A 130 34.80 29.80 7.31
N LEU A 131 35.18 30.41 8.44
CA LEU A 131 36.32 31.32 8.47
C LEU A 131 36.85 31.50 9.91
N GLU A 132 38.18 31.49 10.03
CA GLU A 132 39.03 31.78 11.21
C GLU A 132 39.19 30.61 12.19
N THR A 133 40.33 29.92 12.23
CA THR A 133 41.60 30.41 12.82
C THR A 133 42.70 29.41 12.40
N ASP A 134 43.70 29.79 11.62
CA ASP A 134 44.93 30.55 11.95
C ASP A 134 46.13 29.59 12.04
N GLU A 135 47.04 29.77 11.07
CA GLU A 135 48.43 29.32 11.12
C GLU A 135 49.12 30.02 12.30
N ASP A 136 50.05 29.35 12.99
CA ASP A 136 51.44 29.80 13.11
C ASP A 136 52.27 29.00 14.16
N GLU A 137 53.49 28.68 13.71
CA GLU A 137 54.76 28.54 14.44
C GLU A 137 55.05 27.34 15.38
N GLU A 138 55.86 26.43 14.83
CA GLU A 138 56.99 25.75 15.51
C GLU A 138 57.95 26.79 16.15
N PRO A 139 58.68 26.50 17.25
CA PRO A 139 59.83 25.58 17.15
C PRO A 139 60.19 24.76 18.42
N GLY A 140 60.95 23.67 18.22
CA GLY A 140 62.18 23.41 18.98
C GLY A 140 62.14 22.68 20.34
N GLU A 141 62.63 21.43 20.29
CA GLU A 141 63.71 20.85 21.12
C GLU A 141 63.52 20.29 22.56
N GLN A 142 64.10 19.08 22.73
CA GLN A 142 64.71 18.44 23.92
C GLN A 142 63.74 17.91 25.00
N LEU A 143 63.74 16.63 25.40
CA LEU A 143 64.84 15.69 25.73
C LEU A 143 64.35 14.23 25.66
#